data_AF-A0A7J4NWP1-F1
#
_entry.id   AF-A0A7J4NWP1-F1
#
_cell.length_a   1.000
_cell.length_b   1.000
_cell.length_c   1.000
_cell.angle_alpha   90.00
_cell.angle_beta   90.00
_cell.angle_gamma   90.00
#
_symmetry.space_group_name_H-M   'P 1'
#
loop_
_entity.id
_entity.type
_entity.pdbx_description
1 polymer ?
#
loop_
_entity_poly.entity_id
_entity_poly.type
_entity_poly.pdbx_seq_one_letter_code
_entity_poly.pdbx_strand_id
1 'polypeptide(L)'
;MEEEEYRKYLRKREMKVEQVEDAIASVKNFESWLRADGKNLKTALLGDLKEYISELIAGGLNTEDRLLAMARYFWLTKRNDFYSYFAAVLGGRSVYGSIGERLGKLAGEEKRGEVFDGLKVPPLGSPPDQYPACTKELLDRLGATLTPEQVKAVLAGNHHRIPVEHFAEMVKRWEKSESMEEFLKGEHGRLVAELEEAMKSGRLWYEQMITPEVVEYVRGDQTIQNGVLVGDKVMKSKIPFDPDRWLREKDPKMRRYYACHCQLAREAILNDAAEPLGTFCYCSAGYEKLPLEVVLGVPLEVEVLESVLAGGEKCRFAVKMPKDKLKRRQKRLKGGPAPPL
;
A
#
# COMPACT_ATOMS: atom_id res chain seq x y z
N MET A 1 15.44 18.27 18.52
CA MET A 1 15.37 17.65 17.18
C MET A 1 16.68 17.83 16.41
N GLU A 2 16.94 17.00 15.39
CA GLU A 2 18.07 17.15 14.45
C GLU A 2 17.66 18.09 13.29
N GLU A 3 17.54 19.39 13.57
CA GLU A 3 16.83 20.35 12.69
C GLU A 3 17.52 20.56 11.33
N GLU A 4 18.83 20.81 11.32
CA GLU A 4 19.57 21.11 10.09
C GLU A 4 19.55 19.95 9.11
N GLU A 5 19.73 18.73 9.62
CA GLU A 5 19.66 17.50 8.83
C GLU A 5 18.28 17.32 8.21
N TYR A 6 17.21 17.59 8.99
CA TYR A 6 15.86 17.46 8.49
C TYR A 6 15.52 18.51 7.44
N ARG A 7 15.95 19.77 7.62
CA ARG A 7 15.84 20.82 6.59
C ARG A 7 16.53 20.42 5.30
N LYS A 8 17.76 19.89 5.39
CA LYS A 8 18.52 19.40 4.23
C LYS A 8 17.79 18.26 3.53
N TYR A 9 17.22 17.32 4.30
CA TYR A 9 16.41 16.22 3.76
C TYR A 9 15.17 16.73 3.00
N LEU A 10 14.42 17.68 3.56
CA LEU A 10 13.21 18.20 2.93
C LEU A 10 13.52 19.01 1.66
N ARG A 11 14.61 19.79 1.64
CA ARG A 11 15.06 20.52 0.45
C ARG A 11 15.49 19.59 -0.69
N LYS A 12 16.12 18.45 -0.38
CA LYS A 12 16.44 17.42 -1.39
C LYS A 12 15.19 16.79 -2.02
N ARG A 13 14.03 16.92 -1.37
CA ARG A 13 12.72 16.52 -1.90
C ARG A 13 11.99 17.66 -2.61
N GLU A 14 12.70 18.76 -2.92
CA GLU A 14 12.19 19.90 -3.68
C GLU A 14 10.95 20.56 -3.05
N MET A 15 10.81 20.47 -1.72
CA MET A 15 9.74 21.13 -1.00
C MET A 15 9.93 22.65 -0.96
N LYS A 16 8.83 23.40 -1.04
CA LYS A 16 8.85 24.87 -0.93
C LYS A 16 9.29 25.30 0.48
N VAL A 17 9.83 26.51 0.59
CA VAL A 17 10.38 27.03 1.87
C VAL A 17 9.32 27.02 2.96
N GLU A 18 8.10 27.45 2.66
CA GLU A 18 6.98 27.48 3.61
C GLU A 18 6.64 26.07 4.11
N GLN A 19 6.59 25.09 3.20
CA GLN A 19 6.33 23.69 3.55
C GLN A 19 7.45 23.09 4.41
N VAL A 20 8.69 23.55 4.23
CA VAL A 20 9.81 23.16 5.09
C VAL A 20 9.61 23.73 6.49
N GLU A 21 9.26 25.01 6.63
CA GLU A 21 9.01 25.61 7.94
C GLU A 21 7.83 24.93 8.68
N ASP A 22 6.73 24.65 7.99
CA ASP A 22 5.58 23.94 8.56
C ASP A 22 5.95 22.52 9.03
N ALA A 23 6.78 21.82 8.25
CA ALA A 23 7.27 20.49 8.61
C ALA A 23 8.18 20.53 9.84
N ILE A 24 9.03 21.56 9.97
CA ILE A 24 9.88 21.77 11.14
C ILE A 24 9.03 22.11 12.36
N ALA A 25 8.05 23.01 12.22
CA ALA A 25 7.13 23.37 13.28
C ALA A 25 6.36 22.15 13.79
N SER A 26 5.91 21.26 12.91
CA SER A 26 5.21 20.02 13.28
C SER A 26 6.03 19.15 14.24
N VAL A 27 7.33 18.98 13.98
CA VAL A 27 8.23 18.20 14.86
C VAL A 27 8.52 18.95 16.16
N LYS A 28 8.75 20.28 16.11
CA LYS A 28 8.97 21.13 17.29
C LYS A 28 7.77 21.17 18.23
N ASN A 29 6.57 21.12 17.68
CA ASN A 29 5.34 21.11 18.48
C ASN A 29 5.24 19.81 19.28
N PHE A 30 5.55 18.66 18.66
CA PHE A 30 5.61 17.39 19.40
C PHE A 30 6.74 17.37 20.43
N GLU A 31 7.93 17.88 20.10
CA GLU A 31 9.04 17.99 21.05
C GLU A 31 8.69 18.90 22.24
N SER A 32 7.98 20.00 21.99
CA SER A 32 7.48 20.89 23.04
C SER A 32 6.43 20.22 23.91
N TRP A 33 5.50 19.46 23.31
CA TRP A 33 4.49 18.68 24.03
C TRP A 33 5.15 17.67 24.97
N LEU A 34 6.16 16.93 24.50
CA LEU A 34 6.92 15.97 25.31
C LEU A 34 7.64 16.61 26.51
N ARG A 35 8.08 17.87 26.39
CA ARG A 35 8.79 18.57 27.47
C ARG A 35 7.90 18.83 28.68
N ALA A 36 6.58 18.88 28.53
CA ALA A 36 5.65 19.01 29.65
C ALA A 36 5.84 17.87 30.68
N ASP A 37 6.21 16.68 30.20
CA ASP A 37 6.48 15.49 31.02
C ASP A 37 7.98 15.20 31.21
N GLY A 38 8.86 16.17 30.91
CA GLY A 38 10.31 15.99 30.99
C GLY A 38 10.89 15.01 29.97
N LYS A 39 10.13 14.66 28.91
CA LYS A 39 10.57 13.78 27.83
C LYS A 39 11.13 14.58 26.65
N ASN A 40 11.77 13.89 25.72
CA ASN A 40 12.25 14.44 24.46
C ASN A 40 12.09 13.40 23.33
N LEU A 41 12.41 13.79 22.10
CA LEU A 41 12.26 12.92 20.92
C LEU A 41 13.08 11.62 20.97
N LYS A 42 14.09 11.51 21.84
CA LYS A 42 14.89 10.28 22.04
C LYS A 42 14.32 9.39 23.13
N THR A 43 13.67 9.97 24.15
CA THR A 43 13.12 9.22 25.30
C THR A 43 11.62 8.91 25.16
N ALA A 44 10.93 9.56 24.22
CA ALA A 44 9.51 9.31 23.95
C ALA A 44 9.24 7.86 23.54
N LEU A 45 8.21 7.29 24.15
CA LEU A 45 7.65 5.98 23.87
C LEU A 45 6.54 6.09 22.80
N LEU A 46 6.18 4.96 22.21
CA LEU A 46 5.09 4.93 21.21
C LEU A 46 3.75 5.40 21.79
N GLY A 47 3.50 5.18 23.08
CA GLY A 47 2.31 5.70 23.77
C GLY A 47 2.21 7.23 23.70
N ASP A 48 3.33 7.93 23.88
CA ASP A 48 3.40 9.40 23.83
C ASP A 48 3.02 9.91 22.43
N LEU A 49 3.50 9.24 21.39
CA LEU A 49 3.14 9.60 20.01
C LEU A 49 1.65 9.38 19.73
N LYS A 50 1.09 8.26 20.21
CA LYS A 50 -0.34 7.95 20.05
C LYS A 50 -1.21 9.00 20.72
N GLU A 51 -0.89 9.37 21.95
CA GLU A 51 -1.60 10.40 22.72
C GLU A 51 -1.52 11.76 22.02
N TYR A 52 -0.33 12.17 21.57
CA TYR A 52 -0.19 13.41 20.82
C TYR A 52 -1.04 13.44 19.53
N ILE A 53 -1.08 12.32 18.78
CA ILE A 53 -1.93 12.23 17.59
C ILE A 53 -3.43 12.30 17.97
N SER A 54 -3.83 11.69 19.08
CA SER A 54 -5.21 11.81 19.60
C SER A 54 -5.56 13.25 19.94
N GLU A 55 -4.66 14.03 20.54
CA GLU A 55 -4.86 15.46 20.77
C GLU A 55 -4.96 16.25 19.46
N LEU A 56 -4.11 15.94 18.46
CA LEU A 56 -4.20 16.55 17.14
C LEU A 56 -5.57 16.28 16.49
N ILE A 57 -6.11 15.08 16.63
CA ILE A 57 -7.45 14.74 16.12
C ILE A 57 -8.52 15.54 16.86
N ALA A 58 -8.48 15.56 18.20
CA ALA A 58 -9.46 16.29 19.02
C ALA A 58 -9.47 17.80 18.72
N GLY A 59 -8.30 18.37 18.42
CA GLY A 59 -8.15 19.77 18.03
C GLY A 59 -8.35 20.07 16.54
N GLY A 60 -8.60 19.08 15.68
CA GLY A 60 -8.69 19.27 14.23
C GLY A 60 -7.37 19.69 13.57
N LEU A 61 -6.23 19.35 14.18
CA LEU A 61 -4.87 19.70 13.74
C LEU A 61 -4.15 18.53 13.04
N ASN A 62 -4.79 17.39 12.86
CA ASN A 62 -4.29 16.15 12.26
C ASN A 62 -4.20 16.20 10.72
N THR A 63 -3.60 17.25 10.16
CA THR A 63 -3.46 17.38 8.70
C THR A 63 -2.49 16.36 8.11
N GLU A 64 -2.70 15.98 6.85
CA GLU A 64 -1.80 15.04 6.15
C GLU A 64 -0.35 15.56 6.13
N ASP A 65 -0.15 16.84 5.82
CA ASP A 65 1.18 17.45 5.77
C ASP A 65 1.89 17.39 7.13
N ARG A 66 1.17 17.63 8.23
CA ARG A 66 1.72 17.55 9.59
C ARG A 66 2.17 16.12 9.92
N LEU A 67 1.30 15.14 9.70
CA LEU A 67 1.61 13.74 10.01
C LEU A 67 2.73 13.20 9.10
N LEU A 68 2.74 13.57 7.81
CA LEU A 68 3.82 13.23 6.88
C LEU A 68 5.14 13.86 7.27
N ALA A 69 5.14 15.11 7.75
CA ALA A 69 6.34 15.76 8.25
C ALA A 69 6.92 14.99 9.45
N MET A 70 6.09 14.60 10.42
CA MET A 70 6.57 13.81 11.55
C MET A 70 7.08 12.44 11.09
N ALA A 71 6.35 11.74 10.22
CA ALA A 71 6.78 10.45 9.66
C ALA A 71 8.15 10.53 8.99
N ARG A 72 8.37 11.56 8.16
CA ARG A 72 9.64 11.80 7.45
C ARG A 72 10.80 12.07 8.41
N TYR A 73 10.56 12.81 9.49
CA TYR A 73 11.57 13.06 10.51
C TYR A 73 11.98 11.77 11.24
N PHE A 74 11.02 10.92 11.62
CA PHE A 74 11.32 9.66 12.29
C PHE A 74 11.95 8.61 11.36
N TRP A 75 11.63 8.66 10.07
CA TRP A 75 12.36 7.91 9.05
C TRP A 75 13.82 8.35 8.97
N LEU A 76 14.08 9.66 8.88
CA LEU A 76 15.43 10.23 8.79
C LEU A 76 16.28 9.86 10.02
N THR A 77 15.68 9.96 11.21
CA THR A 77 16.37 9.73 12.49
C THR A 77 16.38 8.27 12.93
N LYS A 78 15.90 7.35 12.08
CA LYS A 78 15.86 5.90 12.33
C LYS A 78 15.06 5.50 13.58
N ARG A 79 14.05 6.30 13.94
CA ARG A 79 13.02 5.94 14.93
C ARG A 79 11.96 5.07 14.26
N ASN A 80 12.36 3.84 13.92
CA ASN A 80 11.56 2.92 13.11
C ASN A 80 10.21 2.58 13.77
N ASP A 81 10.16 2.50 15.10
CA ASP A 81 8.93 2.30 15.88
C ASP A 81 7.88 3.38 15.58
N PHE A 82 8.29 4.64 15.53
CA PHE A 82 7.41 5.77 15.23
C PHE A 82 7.07 5.82 13.75
N TYR A 83 8.05 5.61 12.87
CA TYR A 83 7.82 5.59 11.43
C TYR A 83 6.82 4.50 11.02
N SER A 84 6.95 3.29 11.56
CA SER A 84 6.00 2.19 11.30
C SER A 84 4.59 2.52 11.77
N TYR A 85 4.44 3.22 12.90
CA TYR A 85 3.12 3.69 13.35
C TYR A 85 2.54 4.75 12.40
N PHE A 86 3.34 5.70 11.95
CA PHE A 86 2.90 6.67 10.94
C PHE A 86 2.47 6.00 9.64
N ALA A 87 3.20 4.99 9.17
CA ALA A 87 2.81 4.23 7.99
C ALA A 87 1.45 3.53 8.18
N ALA A 88 1.16 3.04 9.38
CA ALA A 88 -0.13 2.44 9.70
C ALA A 88 -1.29 3.45 9.63
N VAL A 89 -1.13 4.64 10.23
CA VAL A 89 -2.22 5.64 10.30
C VAL A 89 -2.35 6.51 9.04
N LEU A 90 -1.31 6.57 8.19
CA LEU A 90 -1.33 7.28 6.91
C LEU A 90 -1.68 6.37 5.72
N GLY A 91 -1.49 5.05 5.85
CA GLY A 91 -1.56 4.10 4.73
C GLY A 91 -2.93 3.95 4.08
N GLY A 92 -4.00 4.24 4.83
CA GLY A 92 -5.40 4.14 4.36
C GLY A 92 -6.06 5.46 3.93
N ARG A 93 -5.37 6.60 4.06
CA ARG A 93 -5.98 7.94 4.00
C ARG A 93 -6.74 8.28 2.71
N SER A 94 -6.33 7.71 1.59
CA SER A 94 -6.94 7.97 0.28
C SER A 94 -8.01 6.95 -0.11
N VAL A 95 -8.09 5.82 0.59
CA VAL A 95 -8.78 4.62 0.11
C VAL A 95 -10.30 4.83 0.05
N TYR A 96 -10.95 5.24 1.15
CA TYR A 96 -12.40 5.44 1.17
C TYR A 96 -12.86 6.47 0.13
N GLY A 97 -12.19 7.64 0.08
CA GLY A 97 -12.52 8.67 -0.90
C GLY A 97 -12.32 8.21 -2.34
N SER A 98 -11.24 7.45 -2.61
CA SER A 98 -10.99 6.89 -3.93
C SER A 98 -12.01 5.82 -4.33
N ILE A 99 -12.48 4.99 -3.38
CA ILE A 99 -13.58 4.04 -3.62
C ILE A 99 -14.84 4.80 -4.00
N GLY A 100 -15.18 5.87 -3.27
CA GLY A 100 -16.34 6.72 -3.59
C GLY A 100 -16.27 7.36 -4.97
N GLU A 101 -15.12 7.95 -5.33
CA GLU A 101 -14.89 8.51 -6.67
C GLU A 101 -15.05 7.45 -7.77
N ARG A 102 -14.52 6.25 -7.54
CA ARG A 102 -14.61 5.16 -8.51
C ARG A 102 -16.04 4.62 -8.62
N LEU A 103 -16.76 4.53 -7.50
CA LEU A 103 -18.18 4.17 -7.48
C LEU A 103 -19.00 5.15 -8.31
N GLY A 104 -18.83 6.46 -8.10
CA GLY A 104 -19.51 7.49 -8.88
C GLY A 104 -19.26 7.36 -10.38
N LYS A 105 -18.01 7.07 -10.78
CA LYS A 105 -17.64 6.84 -12.19
C LYS A 105 -18.26 5.58 -12.81
N LEU A 106 -18.38 4.49 -12.04
CA LEU A 106 -18.81 3.19 -12.57
C LEU A 106 -20.33 2.97 -12.47
N ALA A 107 -20.98 3.57 -11.48
CA ALA A 107 -22.37 3.27 -11.13
C ALA A 107 -23.24 4.52 -10.94
N GLY A 108 -22.68 5.73 -11.06
CA GLY A 108 -23.38 7.01 -10.92
C GLY A 108 -23.32 7.61 -9.51
N GLU A 109 -23.52 8.92 -9.42
CA GLU A 109 -23.46 9.67 -8.15
C GLU A 109 -24.62 9.32 -7.20
N GLU A 110 -25.78 8.90 -7.71
CA GLU A 110 -26.90 8.43 -6.88
C GLU A 110 -26.50 7.23 -6.01
N LYS A 111 -25.97 6.18 -6.64
CA LYS A 111 -25.46 4.99 -5.94
C LYS A 111 -24.28 5.30 -5.04
N ARG A 112 -23.45 6.29 -5.40
CA ARG A 112 -22.39 6.78 -4.52
C ARG A 112 -22.97 7.39 -3.25
N GLY A 113 -24.01 8.22 -3.37
CA GLY A 113 -24.74 8.81 -2.25
C GLY A 113 -25.33 7.74 -1.34
N GLU A 114 -26.05 6.75 -1.88
CA GLU A 114 -26.61 5.63 -1.11
C GLU A 114 -25.56 4.92 -0.24
N VAL A 115 -24.34 4.75 -0.76
CA VAL A 115 -23.26 4.04 -0.06
C VAL A 115 -22.52 4.95 0.93
N PHE A 116 -22.20 6.18 0.56
CA PHE A 116 -21.28 7.04 1.33
C PHE A 116 -21.98 8.06 2.23
N ASP A 117 -23.24 8.41 1.98
CA ASP A 117 -23.95 9.40 2.80
C ASP A 117 -24.13 8.87 4.23
N GLY A 118 -23.64 9.65 5.20
CA GLY A 118 -23.65 9.27 6.61
C GLY A 118 -22.65 8.17 7.01
N LEU A 119 -21.78 7.69 6.11
CA LEU A 119 -20.70 6.77 6.48
C LEU A 119 -19.65 7.52 7.32
N LYS A 120 -19.44 7.07 8.56
CA LYS A 120 -18.49 7.71 9.49
C LYS A 120 -17.10 7.12 9.35
N VAL A 121 -16.28 7.72 8.50
CA VAL A 121 -14.87 7.33 8.33
C VAL A 121 -14.05 7.85 9.53
N PRO A 122 -13.23 7.01 10.19
CA PRO A 122 -12.34 7.48 11.25
C PRO A 122 -11.40 8.59 10.74
N PRO A 123 -11.16 9.66 11.53
CA PRO A 123 -10.32 10.77 11.12
C PRO A 123 -8.89 10.31 10.82
N LEU A 124 -8.17 11.06 9.98
CA LEU A 124 -6.77 10.77 9.67
C LEU A 124 -5.92 10.70 10.95
N GLY A 125 -5.06 9.70 11.09
CA GLY A 125 -4.29 9.49 12.31
C GLY A 125 -4.96 8.55 13.31
N SER A 126 -6.22 8.17 13.10
CA SER A 126 -6.90 7.19 13.95
C SER A 126 -6.10 5.88 14.01
N PRO A 127 -6.10 5.19 15.16
CA PRO A 127 -5.43 3.91 15.27
C PRO A 127 -6.10 2.85 14.36
N PRO A 128 -5.33 1.87 13.85
CA PRO A 128 -5.83 0.87 12.89
C PRO A 128 -7.07 0.09 13.35
N ASP A 129 -7.28 -0.06 14.66
CA ASP A 129 -8.36 -0.84 15.27
C ASP A 129 -9.73 -0.16 15.16
N GLN A 130 -9.77 1.13 14.83
CA GLN A 130 -11.01 1.89 14.60
C GLN A 130 -11.58 1.74 13.18
N TYR A 131 -10.80 1.23 12.21
CA TYR A 131 -11.24 1.15 10.82
C TYR A 131 -12.09 -0.08 10.46
N PRO A 132 -11.89 -1.29 11.02
CA PRO A 132 -12.64 -2.48 10.63
C PRO A 132 -14.16 -2.33 10.61
N ALA A 133 -14.74 -1.66 11.61
CA ALA A 133 -16.18 -1.45 11.68
C ALA A 133 -16.71 -0.61 10.51
N CYS A 134 -16.04 0.51 10.20
CA CYS A 134 -16.38 1.36 9.07
C CYS A 134 -16.15 0.63 7.72
N THR A 135 -15.06 -0.15 7.60
CA THR A 135 -14.81 -0.97 6.41
C THR A 135 -15.90 -2.02 6.21
N LYS A 136 -16.37 -2.66 7.28
CA LYS A 136 -17.50 -3.60 7.22
C LYS A 136 -18.77 -2.89 6.76
N GLU A 137 -19.10 -1.75 7.36
CA GLU A 137 -20.27 -0.97 6.99
C GLU A 137 -20.23 -0.55 5.51
N LEU A 138 -19.07 -0.10 5.01
CA LEU A 138 -18.89 0.19 3.59
C LEU A 138 -19.19 -1.02 2.70
N LEU A 139 -18.68 -2.21 3.06
CA LEU A 139 -18.93 -3.42 2.29
C LEU A 139 -20.41 -3.83 2.31
N ASP A 140 -21.06 -3.74 3.47
CA ASP A 140 -22.49 -4.07 3.61
C ASP A 140 -23.33 -3.14 2.71
N ARG A 141 -23.03 -1.83 2.72
CA ARG A 141 -23.71 -0.83 1.87
C ARG A 141 -23.43 -1.07 0.38
N LEU A 142 -22.18 -1.32 0.00
CA LEU A 142 -21.82 -1.70 -1.37
C LEU A 142 -22.59 -2.94 -1.84
N GLY A 143 -22.68 -3.97 -1.00
CA GLY A 143 -23.37 -5.22 -1.31
C GLY A 143 -24.89 -5.09 -1.39
N ALA A 144 -25.48 -4.11 -0.69
CA ALA A 144 -26.91 -3.80 -0.79
C ALA A 144 -27.26 -3.02 -2.08
N THR A 145 -26.35 -2.18 -2.58
CA THR A 145 -26.61 -1.27 -3.72
C THR A 145 -26.14 -1.84 -5.09
N LEU A 146 -25.21 -2.79 -5.09
CA LEU A 146 -24.51 -3.26 -6.29
C LEU A 146 -24.54 -4.78 -6.43
N THR A 147 -24.36 -5.27 -7.66
CA THR A 147 -24.08 -6.71 -7.88
C THR A 147 -22.69 -7.09 -7.36
N PRO A 148 -22.43 -8.37 -7.03
CA PRO A 148 -21.10 -8.81 -6.62
C PRO A 148 -19.98 -8.43 -7.59
N GLU A 149 -20.23 -8.48 -8.90
CA GLU A 149 -19.28 -8.09 -9.95
C GLU A 149 -18.99 -6.60 -9.92
N GLN A 150 -20.01 -5.77 -9.71
CA GLN A 150 -19.85 -4.32 -9.57
C GLN A 150 -19.07 -3.96 -8.30
N VAL A 151 -19.34 -4.63 -7.16
CA VAL A 151 -18.55 -4.44 -5.93
C VAL A 151 -17.07 -4.74 -6.17
N LYS A 152 -16.76 -5.87 -6.81
CA LYS A 152 -15.38 -6.23 -7.17
C LYS A 152 -14.74 -5.20 -8.08
N ALA A 153 -15.45 -4.72 -9.10
CA ALA A 153 -14.94 -3.72 -10.04
C ALA A 153 -14.69 -2.35 -9.38
N VAL A 154 -15.55 -1.96 -8.44
CA VAL A 154 -15.40 -0.74 -7.63
C VAL A 154 -14.19 -0.86 -6.71
N LEU A 155 -14.00 -1.98 -6.02
CA LEU A 155 -12.88 -2.18 -5.11
C LEU A 155 -11.54 -2.42 -5.82
N ALA A 156 -11.52 -3.00 -7.02
CA ALA A 156 -10.30 -3.32 -7.76
C ALA A 156 -9.70 -2.11 -8.51
N GLY A 157 -9.60 -0.96 -7.85
CA GLY A 157 -8.97 0.27 -8.37
C GLY A 157 -7.61 0.60 -7.74
N ASN A 158 -6.95 1.61 -8.30
CA ASN A 158 -5.76 2.24 -7.70
C ASN A 158 -6.15 3.17 -6.53
N HIS A 159 -6.67 2.58 -5.45
CA HIS A 159 -7.22 3.36 -4.32
C HIS A 159 -6.15 4.04 -3.45
N HIS A 160 -4.93 3.51 -3.50
CA HIS A 160 -3.77 4.15 -2.86
C HIS A 160 -3.22 5.33 -3.68
N ARG A 161 -3.80 5.62 -4.86
CA ARG A 161 -3.40 6.72 -5.76
C ARG A 161 -1.92 6.70 -6.10
N ILE A 162 -1.39 5.50 -6.39
CA ILE A 162 0.00 5.36 -6.82
C ILE A 162 0.16 6.09 -8.17
N PRO A 163 1.08 7.06 -8.27
CA PRO A 163 1.37 7.75 -9.53
C PRO A 163 1.82 6.76 -10.60
N VAL A 164 1.26 6.86 -11.80
CA VAL A 164 1.57 5.92 -12.90
C VAL A 164 3.01 6.07 -13.38
N GLU A 165 3.59 7.25 -13.17
CA GLU A 165 4.98 7.61 -13.50
C GLU A 165 5.98 6.77 -12.71
N HIS A 166 5.59 6.25 -11.54
CA HIS A 166 6.43 5.32 -10.76
C HIS A 166 6.73 4.03 -11.54
N PHE A 167 5.92 3.67 -12.54
CA PHE A 167 6.10 2.49 -13.37
C PHE A 167 6.82 2.78 -14.69
N ALA A 168 7.30 4.01 -14.94
CA ALA A 168 7.93 4.38 -16.22
C ALA A 168 9.13 3.49 -16.58
N GLU A 169 10.00 3.18 -15.61
CA GLU A 169 11.12 2.27 -15.84
C GLU A 169 10.65 0.82 -16.06
N MET A 170 9.55 0.40 -15.44
CA MET A 170 8.96 -0.92 -15.67
C MET A 170 8.40 -1.05 -17.09
N VAL A 171 7.76 0.01 -17.61
CA VAL A 171 7.31 0.09 -19.01
C VAL A 171 8.50 -0.06 -19.97
N LYS A 172 9.59 0.68 -19.76
CA LYS A 172 10.81 0.55 -20.59
C LYS A 172 11.40 -0.85 -20.59
N ARG A 173 11.32 -1.56 -19.46
CA ARG A 173 11.80 -2.95 -19.35
C ARG A 173 10.89 -3.91 -20.10
N TRP A 174 9.58 -3.76 -19.96
CA TRP A 174 8.62 -4.50 -20.78
C TRP A 174 8.82 -4.27 -22.28
N GLU A 175 9.13 -3.05 -22.68
CA GLU A 175 9.38 -2.73 -24.09
C GLU A 175 10.60 -3.45 -24.67
N LYS A 176 11.54 -3.86 -23.82
CA LYS A 176 12.76 -4.58 -24.20
C LYS A 176 12.64 -6.10 -24.04
N SER A 177 11.63 -6.59 -23.31
CA SER A 177 11.38 -8.01 -23.14
C SER A 177 10.71 -8.63 -24.38
N GLU A 178 11.10 -9.87 -24.69
CA GLU A 178 10.58 -10.68 -25.79
C GLU A 178 9.23 -11.33 -25.46
N SER A 179 8.97 -11.58 -24.17
CA SER A 179 7.75 -12.24 -23.68
C SER A 179 7.34 -11.76 -22.28
N MET A 180 6.10 -12.07 -21.88
CA MET A 180 5.61 -11.80 -20.53
C MET A 180 6.37 -12.63 -19.49
N GLU A 181 6.68 -13.89 -19.82
CA GLU A 181 7.47 -14.78 -18.97
C GLU A 181 8.86 -14.21 -18.69
N GLU A 182 9.57 -13.74 -19.72
CA GLU A 182 10.88 -13.11 -19.58
C GLU A 182 10.81 -11.82 -18.76
N PHE A 183 9.82 -10.96 -19.05
CA PHE A 183 9.59 -9.73 -18.30
C PHE A 183 9.39 -10.01 -16.81
N LEU A 184 8.47 -10.91 -16.46
CA LEU A 184 8.16 -11.26 -15.08
C LEU A 184 9.37 -11.87 -14.36
N LYS A 185 10.13 -12.74 -15.03
CA LYS A 185 11.38 -13.30 -14.49
C LYS A 185 12.42 -12.20 -14.22
N GLY A 186 12.54 -11.24 -15.13
CA GLY A 186 13.43 -10.09 -14.99
C GLY A 186 13.02 -9.16 -13.84
N GLU A 187 11.72 -8.87 -13.70
CA GLU A 187 11.22 -8.09 -12.57
C GLU A 187 11.45 -8.79 -11.22
N HIS A 188 11.27 -10.11 -11.16
CA HIS A 188 11.55 -10.88 -9.95
C HIS A 188 13.05 -10.85 -9.58
N GLY A 189 13.95 -11.01 -10.55
CA GLY A 189 15.38 -10.88 -10.30
C GLY A 189 15.77 -9.50 -9.74
N ARG A 190 15.11 -8.44 -10.22
CA ARG A 190 15.29 -7.07 -9.69
C ARG A 190 14.75 -6.90 -8.28
N LEU A 191 13.58 -7.47 -7.98
CA LEU A 191 13.04 -7.49 -6.61
C LEU A 191 14.03 -8.15 -5.65
N VAL A 192 14.54 -9.34 -5.99
CA VAL A 192 15.50 -10.06 -5.14
C VAL A 192 16.77 -9.21 -4.90
N ALA A 193 17.31 -8.59 -5.95
CA ALA A 193 18.47 -7.71 -5.81
C ALA A 193 18.19 -6.48 -4.93
N GLU A 194 16.99 -5.89 -5.04
CA GLU A 194 16.58 -4.77 -4.20
C GLU A 194 16.47 -5.18 -2.72
N LEU A 195 15.90 -6.37 -2.44
CA LEU A 195 15.78 -6.91 -1.10
C LEU A 195 17.15 -7.24 -0.49
N GLU A 196 18.07 -7.80 -1.27
CA GLU A 196 19.46 -8.02 -0.85
C GLU A 196 20.16 -6.71 -0.47
N GLU A 197 19.96 -5.64 -1.26
CA GLU A 197 20.53 -4.33 -0.97
C GLU A 197 19.90 -3.70 0.28
N ALA A 198 18.58 -3.83 0.45
CA ALA A 198 17.89 -3.36 1.65
C ALA A 198 18.43 -4.06 2.91
N MET A 199 18.61 -5.37 2.85
CA MET A 199 19.22 -6.18 3.90
C MET A 199 20.66 -5.74 4.21
N LYS A 200 21.52 -5.62 3.18
CA LYS A 200 22.95 -5.23 3.35
C LYS A 200 23.11 -3.84 3.95
N SER A 201 22.26 -2.89 3.56
CA SER A 201 22.31 -1.50 4.04
C SER A 201 21.59 -1.29 5.38
N GLY A 202 20.84 -2.29 5.87
CA GLY A 202 20.04 -2.18 7.09
C GLY A 202 18.89 -1.18 7.01
N ARG A 203 18.50 -0.77 5.80
CA ARG A 203 17.34 0.11 5.57
C ARG A 203 16.07 -0.72 5.48
N LEU A 204 14.93 -0.10 5.81
CA LEU A 204 13.63 -0.71 5.52
C LEU A 204 13.40 -0.75 4.00
N TRP A 205 12.85 -1.86 3.51
CA TRP A 205 12.23 -1.92 2.19
C TRP A 205 10.78 -1.51 2.33
N TYR A 206 10.49 -0.26 1.96
CA TYR A 206 9.27 0.43 2.38
C TYR A 206 9.13 0.44 3.92
N GLU A 207 8.15 -0.26 4.48
CA GLU A 207 7.94 -0.40 5.93
C GLU A 207 8.56 -1.68 6.52
N GLN A 208 9.22 -2.49 5.69
CA GLN A 208 9.51 -3.90 6.01
C GLN A 208 11.00 -4.10 6.30
N MET A 209 11.30 -4.82 7.38
CA MET A 209 12.65 -5.29 7.66
C MET A 209 12.93 -6.54 6.82
N ILE A 210 14.07 -6.55 6.13
CA ILE A 210 14.48 -7.66 5.28
C ILE A 210 15.66 -8.39 5.93
N THR A 211 15.48 -9.68 6.18
CA THR A 211 16.50 -10.60 6.72
C THR A 211 16.98 -11.57 5.64
N PRO A 212 18.08 -12.33 5.86
CA PRO A 212 18.52 -13.35 4.91
C PRO A 212 17.42 -14.37 4.59
N GLU A 213 16.64 -14.78 5.59
CA GLU A 213 15.52 -15.72 5.42
C GLU A 213 14.41 -15.14 4.55
N VAL A 214 14.15 -13.83 4.65
CA VAL A 214 13.17 -13.15 3.80
C VAL A 214 13.65 -13.09 2.35
N VAL A 215 14.94 -12.81 2.11
CA VAL A 215 15.51 -12.83 0.75
C VAL A 215 15.36 -14.20 0.12
N GLU A 216 15.72 -15.27 0.84
CA GLU A 216 15.62 -16.64 0.32
C GLU A 216 14.17 -17.10 0.14
N TYR A 217 13.27 -16.69 1.02
CA TYR A 217 11.83 -16.91 0.85
C TYR A 217 11.31 -16.31 -0.45
N VAL A 218 11.68 -15.05 -0.75
CA VAL A 218 11.26 -14.39 -2.00
C VAL A 218 11.95 -15.04 -3.21
N ARG A 219 13.26 -15.28 -3.15
CA ARG A 219 14.02 -15.89 -4.26
C ARG A 219 13.47 -17.27 -4.66
N GLY A 220 12.98 -18.03 -3.68
CA GLY A 220 12.42 -19.36 -3.89
C GLY A 220 11.04 -19.41 -4.57
N ASP A 221 10.32 -18.28 -4.64
CA ASP A 221 8.96 -18.23 -5.19
C ASP A 221 8.74 -16.96 -6.04
N GLN A 222 8.89 -17.11 -7.37
CA GLN A 222 8.68 -16.03 -8.33
C GLN A 222 7.26 -15.41 -8.28
N THR A 223 6.27 -16.14 -7.74
CA THR A 223 4.92 -15.58 -7.62
C THR A 223 4.88 -14.36 -6.71
N ILE A 224 5.83 -14.22 -5.78
CA ILE A 224 5.87 -13.12 -4.80
C ILE A 224 6.13 -11.77 -5.51
N GLN A 225 5.20 -10.83 -5.32
CA GLN A 225 5.11 -9.46 -5.85
C GLN A 225 5.05 -9.30 -7.38
N ASN A 226 5.80 -10.07 -8.17
CA ASN A 226 5.87 -9.87 -9.63
C ASN A 226 4.99 -10.85 -10.39
N GLY A 227 5.01 -12.12 -10.01
CA GLY A 227 4.12 -13.14 -10.55
C GLY A 227 4.74 -14.07 -11.59
N VAL A 228 3.97 -15.09 -11.95
CA VAL A 228 4.29 -16.07 -13.01
C VAL A 228 3.11 -16.18 -13.97
N LEU A 229 3.39 -16.29 -15.27
CA LEU A 229 2.34 -16.50 -16.27
C LEU A 229 1.96 -17.99 -16.31
N VAL A 230 0.67 -18.28 -16.10
CA VAL A 230 0.07 -19.61 -16.17
C VAL A 230 -1.13 -19.53 -17.10
N GLY A 231 -1.00 -20.09 -18.31
CA GLY A 231 -2.02 -19.94 -19.36
C GLY A 231 -2.16 -18.47 -19.77
N ASP A 232 -3.33 -17.90 -19.54
CA ASP A 232 -3.64 -16.48 -19.78
C ASP A 232 -3.72 -15.65 -18.49
N LYS A 233 -3.20 -16.14 -17.36
CA LYS A 233 -3.25 -15.46 -16.05
C LYS A 233 -1.85 -15.25 -15.48
N VAL A 234 -1.56 -14.04 -15.02
CA VAL A 234 -0.39 -13.78 -14.15
C VAL A 234 -0.80 -14.07 -12.71
N MET A 235 -0.21 -15.10 -12.14
CA MET A 235 -0.43 -15.55 -10.77
C MET A 235 0.54 -14.84 -9.83
N LYS A 236 0.02 -14.11 -8.86
CA LYS A 236 0.81 -13.31 -7.91
C LYS A 236 0.50 -13.72 -6.47
N SER A 237 1.52 -13.69 -5.63
CA SER A 237 1.45 -13.75 -4.17
C SER A 237 1.95 -12.42 -3.61
N LYS A 238 1.43 -11.97 -2.48
CA LYS A 238 2.08 -10.87 -1.74
C LYS A 238 3.16 -11.41 -0.83
N ILE A 239 4.25 -10.66 -0.71
CA ILE A 239 5.14 -10.78 0.45
C ILE A 239 4.31 -10.43 1.71
N PRO A 240 4.49 -11.11 2.86
CA PRO A 240 3.81 -10.73 4.11
C PRO A 240 4.16 -9.31 4.56
N PHE A 241 3.29 -8.60 5.28
CA PHE A 241 3.53 -7.22 5.74
C PHE A 241 4.75 -7.13 6.67
N ASP A 242 4.88 -8.08 7.60
CA ASP A 242 6.05 -8.25 8.46
C ASP A 242 6.66 -9.62 8.15
N PRO A 243 7.49 -9.74 7.11
CA PRO A 243 7.90 -11.03 6.56
C PRO A 243 8.82 -11.81 7.52
N ASP A 244 9.66 -11.15 8.30
CA ASP A 244 10.51 -11.84 9.30
C ASP A 244 9.67 -12.47 10.41
N ARG A 245 8.73 -11.71 10.99
CA ARG A 245 7.82 -12.26 12.02
C ARG A 245 6.90 -13.31 11.43
N TRP A 246 6.36 -13.08 10.24
CA TRP A 246 5.52 -14.05 9.56
C TRP A 246 6.22 -15.40 9.36
N LEU A 247 7.50 -15.41 8.97
CA LEU A 247 8.26 -16.65 8.77
C LEU A 247 8.43 -17.44 10.07
N ARG A 248 8.63 -16.76 11.21
CA ARG A 248 8.89 -17.36 12.52
C ARG A 248 7.62 -17.70 13.31
N GLU A 249 6.49 -17.08 12.95
CA GLU A 249 5.24 -17.21 13.69
C GLU A 249 4.59 -18.58 13.48
N LYS A 250 4.15 -19.18 14.59
CA LYS A 250 3.48 -20.48 14.68
C LYS A 250 1.98 -20.36 14.94
N ASP A 251 1.55 -19.29 15.61
CA ASP A 251 0.14 -19.02 15.82
C ASP A 251 -0.53 -18.61 14.49
N PRO A 252 -1.54 -19.36 13.99
CA PRO A 252 -2.15 -19.07 12.70
C PRO A 252 -2.84 -17.70 12.61
N LYS A 253 -3.36 -17.18 13.72
CA LYS A 253 -4.03 -15.87 13.79
C LYS A 253 -3.00 -14.76 13.67
N MET A 254 -1.91 -14.83 14.44
CA MET A 254 -0.81 -13.87 14.38
C MET A 254 -0.06 -13.94 13.04
N ARG A 255 0.09 -15.14 12.48
CA ARG A 255 0.69 -15.31 11.15
C ARG A 255 -0.15 -14.60 10.08
N ARG A 256 -1.48 -14.74 10.09
CA ARG A 256 -2.36 -13.96 9.19
C ARG A 256 -2.27 -12.45 9.44
N TYR A 257 -2.18 -12.04 10.70
CA TYR A 257 -2.02 -10.63 11.05
C TYR A 257 -0.70 -10.03 10.53
N TYR A 258 0.42 -10.77 10.61
CA TYR A 258 1.71 -10.36 10.04
C TYR A 258 1.75 -10.42 8.51
N ALA A 259 0.86 -11.16 7.86
CA ALA A 259 0.70 -11.13 6.41
C ALA A 259 -0.10 -9.92 5.90
N CYS A 260 -1.13 -9.51 6.64
CA CYS A 260 -2.09 -8.52 6.15
C CYS A 260 -1.50 -7.10 6.08
N HIS A 261 -1.48 -6.52 4.87
CA HIS A 261 -1.04 -5.15 4.62
C HIS A 261 -2.11 -4.08 4.90
N CYS A 262 -3.39 -4.48 4.98
CA CYS A 262 -4.48 -3.53 4.99
C CYS A 262 -4.68 -2.92 6.38
N GLN A 263 -4.26 -1.66 6.55
CA GLN A 263 -4.45 -0.93 7.81
C GLN A 263 -5.93 -0.67 8.14
N LEU A 264 -6.82 -0.79 7.15
CA LEU A 264 -8.27 -0.59 7.32
C LEU A 264 -9.03 -1.84 7.78
N ALA A 265 -8.36 -3.00 7.83
CA ALA A 265 -9.03 -4.29 8.04
C ALA A 265 -8.20 -5.30 8.86
N ARG A 266 -6.87 -5.18 8.92
CA ARG A 266 -6.01 -6.19 9.57
C ARG A 266 -6.35 -6.43 11.05
N GLU A 267 -6.78 -5.41 11.77
CA GLU A 267 -7.16 -5.52 13.19
C GLU A 267 -8.40 -6.40 13.39
N ALA A 268 -9.23 -6.54 12.35
CA ALA A 268 -10.33 -7.49 12.36
C ALA A 268 -9.85 -8.95 12.52
N ILE A 269 -8.59 -9.26 12.14
CA ILE A 269 -8.00 -10.58 12.36
C ILE A 269 -7.84 -10.83 13.85
N LEU A 270 -7.42 -9.82 14.62
CA LEU A 270 -7.19 -9.96 16.07
C LEU A 270 -8.50 -10.11 16.85
N ASN A 271 -9.58 -9.50 16.36
CA ASN A 271 -10.89 -9.51 17.00
C ASN A 271 -11.88 -10.52 16.39
N ASP A 272 -11.40 -11.49 15.60
CA ASP A 272 -12.20 -12.54 14.94
C ASP A 272 -13.38 -12.00 14.10
N ALA A 273 -13.20 -10.81 13.51
CA ALA A 273 -14.17 -10.11 12.69
C ALA A 273 -13.71 -9.96 11.22
N ALA A 274 -12.68 -10.70 10.80
CA ALA A 274 -12.03 -10.53 9.50
C ALA A 274 -12.78 -11.15 8.32
N GLU A 275 -13.48 -12.28 8.53
CA GLU A 275 -14.11 -13.04 7.44
C GLU A 275 -15.10 -12.20 6.61
N PRO A 276 -15.99 -11.38 7.20
CA PRO A 276 -16.87 -10.49 6.44
C PRO A 276 -16.12 -9.45 5.58
N LEU A 277 -14.84 -9.21 5.85
CA LEU A 277 -14.01 -8.25 5.13
C LEU A 277 -13.24 -8.86 3.96
N GLY A 278 -13.39 -10.16 3.68
CA GLY A 278 -12.67 -10.85 2.59
C GLY A 278 -12.83 -10.18 1.23
N THR A 279 -14.04 -9.70 0.90
CA THR A 279 -14.31 -8.96 -0.35
C THR A 279 -13.51 -7.66 -0.46
N PHE A 280 -13.17 -7.02 0.66
CA PHE A 280 -12.33 -5.82 0.66
C PHE A 280 -10.94 -6.07 0.07
N CYS A 281 -10.47 -7.32 0.04
CA CYS A 281 -9.19 -7.67 -0.58
C CYS A 281 -9.13 -7.42 -2.08
N TYR A 282 -10.25 -7.13 -2.75
CA TYR A 282 -10.23 -6.59 -4.12
C TYR A 282 -9.54 -5.22 -4.20
N CYS A 283 -9.49 -4.43 -3.11
CA CYS A 283 -8.63 -3.24 -3.01
C CYS A 283 -7.15 -3.61 -3.19
N SER A 284 -6.71 -4.70 -2.55
CA SER A 284 -5.36 -5.23 -2.76
C SER A 284 -5.19 -5.81 -4.17
N ALA A 285 -6.22 -6.43 -4.73
CA ALA A 285 -6.18 -6.95 -6.09
C ALA A 285 -5.99 -5.83 -7.12
N GLY A 286 -6.65 -4.68 -6.92
CA GLY A 286 -6.46 -3.45 -7.69
C GLY A 286 -5.01 -2.94 -7.64
N TYR A 287 -4.43 -2.91 -6.44
CA TYR A 287 -3.00 -2.62 -6.25
C TYR A 287 -2.11 -3.59 -7.04
N GLU A 288 -2.39 -4.88 -6.99
CA GLU A 288 -1.56 -5.92 -7.62
C GLU A 288 -1.60 -5.93 -9.15
N LYS A 289 -2.73 -5.58 -9.76
CA LYS A 289 -2.86 -5.50 -11.23
C LYS A 289 -2.35 -4.19 -11.81
N LEU A 290 -2.29 -3.11 -11.03
CA LEU A 290 -1.94 -1.77 -11.51
C LEU A 290 -0.61 -1.73 -12.30
N PRO A 291 0.51 -2.35 -11.85
CA PRO A 291 1.74 -2.32 -12.62
C PRO A 291 1.57 -2.94 -14.02
N LEU A 292 0.79 -4.02 -14.12
CA LEU A 292 0.51 -4.67 -15.40
C LEU A 292 -0.44 -3.84 -16.28
N GLU A 293 -1.44 -3.17 -15.69
CA GLU A 293 -2.30 -2.24 -16.42
C GLU A 293 -1.50 -1.09 -17.05
N VAL A 294 -0.56 -0.51 -16.29
CA VAL A 294 0.32 0.57 -16.78
C VAL A 294 1.27 0.05 -17.86
N VAL A 295 1.89 -1.10 -17.64
CA VAL A 295 2.81 -1.73 -18.60
C VAL A 295 2.13 -2.09 -19.93
N LEU A 296 0.89 -2.57 -19.88
CA LEU A 296 0.15 -3.00 -21.08
C LEU A 296 -0.69 -1.88 -21.70
N GLY A 297 -0.92 -0.78 -20.97
CA GLY A 297 -1.74 0.35 -21.39
C GLY A 297 -3.22 0.02 -21.50
N VAL A 298 -3.70 -0.99 -20.76
CA VAL A 298 -5.10 -1.45 -20.81
C VAL A 298 -5.59 -1.85 -19.41
N PRO A 299 -6.88 -1.67 -19.09
CA PRO A 299 -7.44 -2.19 -17.85
C PRO A 299 -7.46 -3.72 -17.86
N LEU A 300 -7.29 -4.33 -16.70
CA LEU A 300 -7.21 -5.78 -16.52
C LEU A 300 -8.22 -6.28 -15.50
N GLU A 301 -8.72 -7.49 -15.72
CA GLU A 301 -9.50 -8.23 -14.72
C GLU A 301 -8.55 -8.89 -13.72
N VAL A 302 -8.95 -8.90 -12.45
CA VAL A 302 -8.21 -9.55 -11.38
C VAL A 302 -9.15 -10.33 -10.48
N GLU A 303 -8.69 -11.50 -10.04
CA GLU A 303 -9.39 -12.40 -9.13
C GLU A 303 -8.58 -12.54 -7.84
N VAL A 304 -9.23 -12.44 -6.69
CA VAL A 304 -8.65 -12.81 -5.39
C VAL A 304 -8.81 -14.31 -5.22
N LEU A 305 -7.70 -15.04 -5.20
CA LEU A 305 -7.68 -16.50 -5.08
C LEU A 305 -7.58 -16.95 -3.63
N GLU A 306 -6.85 -16.18 -2.83
CA GLU A 306 -6.60 -16.45 -1.42
C GLU A 306 -6.42 -15.12 -0.70
N SER A 307 -6.93 -15.03 0.52
CA SER A 307 -6.81 -13.84 1.36
C SER A 307 -6.68 -14.24 2.82
N VAL A 308 -5.73 -13.61 3.52
CA VAL A 308 -5.56 -13.79 4.97
C VAL A 308 -6.71 -13.19 5.78
N LEU A 309 -7.46 -12.23 5.23
CA LEU A 309 -8.72 -11.76 5.86
C LEU A 309 -9.83 -12.80 5.75
N ALA A 310 -9.81 -13.62 4.69
CA ALA A 310 -10.77 -14.71 4.47
C ALA A 310 -10.27 -16.07 4.99
N GLY A 311 -9.30 -16.08 5.91
CA GLY A 311 -8.80 -17.32 6.54
C GLY A 311 -7.65 -18.02 5.82
N GLY A 312 -7.19 -17.52 4.67
CA GLY A 312 -6.03 -18.05 3.96
C GLY A 312 -4.70 -17.84 4.69
N GLU A 313 -3.65 -18.52 4.25
CA GLU A 313 -2.30 -18.42 4.79
C GLU A 313 -1.51 -17.25 4.18
N LYS A 314 -1.81 -16.92 2.92
CA LYS A 314 -1.22 -15.79 2.19
C LYS A 314 -2.25 -15.14 1.26
N CYS A 315 -1.89 -13.98 0.71
CA CYS A 315 -2.73 -13.30 -0.28
C CYS A 315 -2.28 -13.68 -1.69
N ARG A 316 -3.19 -14.19 -2.51
CA ARG A 316 -2.94 -14.60 -3.90
C ARG A 316 -3.93 -14.02 -4.86
N PHE A 317 -3.46 -13.68 -6.05
CA PHE A 317 -4.23 -13.00 -7.08
C PHE A 317 -3.96 -13.63 -8.45
N ALA A 318 -4.97 -13.64 -9.30
CA ALA A 318 -4.84 -13.96 -10.72
C ALA A 318 -5.22 -12.73 -11.54
N VAL A 319 -4.27 -12.16 -12.27
CA VAL A 319 -4.52 -11.06 -13.21
C VAL A 319 -4.67 -11.65 -14.61
N LYS A 320 -5.83 -11.46 -15.23
CA LYS A 320 -6.13 -12.03 -16.56
C LYS A 320 -5.50 -11.18 -17.65
N MET A 321 -4.72 -11.81 -18.51
CA MET A 321 -4.01 -11.18 -19.62
C MET A 321 -4.83 -11.24 -20.91
N PRO A 322 -4.91 -10.15 -21.69
CA PRO A 322 -5.47 -10.19 -23.04
C PRO A 322 -4.64 -11.12 -23.94
N LYS A 323 -5.30 -12.00 -24.70
CA LYS A 323 -4.61 -12.99 -25.55
C LYS A 323 -3.65 -12.37 -26.56
N ASP A 324 -3.97 -11.18 -27.06
CA ASP A 324 -3.15 -10.40 -27.99
C ASP A 324 -1.90 -9.79 -27.35
N LYS A 325 -1.86 -9.68 -26.02
CA LYS A 325 -0.74 -9.13 -25.24
C LYS A 325 0.23 -10.20 -24.71
N LEU A 326 -0.15 -11.49 -24.78
CA LEU A 326 0.67 -12.62 -24.32
C LEU A 326 1.88 -12.91 -25.21
N LYS A 327 1.82 -12.58 -26.50
CA LYS A 327 2.92 -12.79 -27.45
C LYS A 327 3.25 -11.46 -28.12
N ARG A 328 4.41 -10.86 -27.81
CA ARG A 328 5.00 -9.87 -28.71
C ARG A 328 5.48 -10.60 -29.95
N ARG A 329 4.59 -10.75 -30.95
CA ARG A 329 5.03 -11.05 -32.33
C ARG A 329 6.13 -10.04 -32.69
N GLN A 330 7.22 -10.53 -33.29
CA GLN A 330 8.38 -9.82 -33.86
C GLN A 330 8.01 -8.72 -34.89
N LYS A 331 7.06 -7.83 -34.60
CA LYS A 331 6.52 -6.83 -35.51
C LYS A 331 7.22 -5.47 -35.39
N ARG A 332 8.46 -5.46 -34.92
CA ARG A 332 9.34 -4.27 -34.91
C ARG A 332 10.64 -4.41 -35.71
N LEU A 333 10.76 -5.45 -36.55
CA LEU A 333 11.84 -5.59 -37.54
C LEU A 333 11.38 -5.41 -39.01
N LYS A 334 10.15 -4.97 -39.27
CA LYS A 334 9.76 -4.54 -40.62
C LYS A 334 9.15 -3.15 -40.53
N GLY A 335 9.90 -2.17 -41.04
CA GLY A 335 9.63 -0.75 -40.94
C GLY A 335 8.22 -0.36 -41.38
N GLY A 336 7.60 0.48 -40.57
CA GLY A 336 6.42 1.26 -40.93
C GLY A 336 6.60 2.64 -40.31
N PRO A 337 6.26 3.73 -41.03
CA PRO A 337 6.55 5.09 -40.59
C PRO A 337 5.75 5.44 -39.33
N ALA A 338 6.36 6.28 -38.49
CA ALA A 338 5.74 6.82 -37.28
C ALA A 338 4.48 7.63 -37.62
N PRO A 339 3.42 7.58 -36.80
CA PRO A 339 2.26 8.46 -36.98
C PRO A 339 2.64 9.92 -36.66
N PRO A 340 2.02 10.90 -37.35
CA PRO A 340 2.27 12.31 -37.11
C PRO A 340 1.75 12.75 -35.73
N LEU A 341 2.46 13.73 -35.17
CA LEU A 341 2.29 14.33 -33.84
C LEU A 341 0.91 14.91 -33.58
#